data_AF-A0A0S8J8S6-F1
#
_entry.id   AF-A0A0S8J8S6-F1
#
_cell.length_a   1.000
_cell.length_b   1.000
_cell.length_c   1.000
_cell.angle_alpha   90.00
_cell.angle_beta   90.00
_cell.angle_gamma   90.00
#
_symmetry.space_group_name_H-M   'P 1'
#
loop_
_entity.id
_entity.type
_entity.pdbx_description
1 polymer ?
#
loop_
_entity_poly.entity_id
_entity_poly.type
_entity_poly.pdbx_seq_one_letter_code
_entity_poly.pdbx_strand_id
1 'polypeptide(L)'
;MGNDAESFVIKCRQSAINPLDFSIVLVYLDKAKNLYRLLRCNGKHPSQHTNRWERQQGQNGHTFGPCFHIHQATQRYQEADLEIDGFAQLTEAYSDYDSALEYFIRISGCVDPEPRTPSSADLFGGV
;
A
#
# COMPACT_ATOMS: atom_id res chain seq x y z
N MET A 1 9.34 29.51 -8.84
CA MET A 1 9.62 28.46 -7.83
C MET A 1 8.42 27.53 -7.86
N GLY A 2 8.58 26.31 -8.38
CA GLY A 2 7.47 25.36 -8.50
C GLY A 2 7.15 24.77 -7.14
N ASN A 3 5.88 24.77 -6.75
CA ASN A 3 5.38 24.00 -5.63
C ASN A 3 5.57 22.51 -5.97
N ASP A 4 6.63 21.88 -5.50
CA ASP A 4 6.71 20.43 -5.50
C ASP A 4 5.66 19.90 -4.52
N ALA A 5 4.51 19.53 -5.07
CA ALA A 5 3.40 18.99 -4.30
C ALA A 5 3.80 17.62 -3.72
N GLU A 6 3.42 17.41 -2.47
CA GLU A 6 3.30 16.08 -1.89
C GLU A 6 2.19 15.31 -2.62
N SER A 7 2.30 13.98 -2.68
CA SER A 7 1.32 13.18 -3.41
C SER A 7 1.22 11.76 -2.88
N PHE A 8 0.08 11.12 -3.15
CA PHE A 8 -0.11 9.69 -2.97
C PHE A 8 -0.05 8.99 -4.33
N VAL A 9 0.64 7.85 -4.38
CA VAL A 9 0.81 7.05 -5.60
C VAL A 9 0.48 5.60 -5.28
N ILE A 10 -0.31 4.97 -6.15
CA ILE A 10 -0.54 3.53 -6.11
C ILE A 10 0.41 2.86 -7.09
N LYS A 11 1.17 1.86 -6.62
CA LYS A 11 2.03 1.03 -7.47
C LYS A 11 1.52 -0.40 -7.45
N CYS A 12 1.25 -0.95 -8.64
CA CYS A 12 0.79 -2.32 -8.81
C CYS A 12 1.81 -3.14 -9.61
N ARG A 13 1.99 -4.40 -9.23
CA ARG A 13 2.79 -5.38 -9.96
C ARG A 13 2.12 -6.75 -9.86
N GLN A 14 2.07 -7.48 -10.95
CA GLN A 14 1.74 -8.90 -10.95
C GLN A 14 2.77 -9.66 -11.79
N SER A 15 3.28 -10.78 -11.27
CA SER A 15 4.19 -11.64 -12.04
C SER A 15 3.43 -12.35 -13.16
N ALA A 16 4.00 -12.33 -14.37
CA ALA A 16 3.47 -13.06 -15.52
C ALA A 16 3.71 -14.59 -15.44
N ILE A 17 4.65 -15.04 -14.60
CA ILE A 17 4.99 -16.46 -14.42
C ILE A 17 4.18 -17.07 -13.29
N ASN A 18 4.03 -16.35 -12.17
CA ASN A 18 3.24 -16.78 -11.03
C ASN A 18 2.20 -15.70 -10.71
N PRO A 19 0.94 -15.84 -11.15
CA PRO A 19 -0.10 -14.85 -10.91
C PRO A 19 -0.39 -14.58 -9.43
N LEU A 20 0.00 -15.50 -8.53
CA LEU A 20 -0.11 -15.33 -7.09
C LEU A 20 1.02 -14.47 -6.49
N ASP A 21 2.06 -14.12 -7.27
CA ASP A 21 3.15 -13.24 -6.84
C ASP A 21 2.91 -11.81 -7.34
N PHE A 22 2.14 -11.05 -6.57
CA PHE A 22 1.77 -9.67 -6.85
C PHE A 22 1.99 -8.75 -5.65
N SER A 23 1.97 -7.45 -5.91
CA SER A 23 1.92 -6.40 -4.89
C SER A 23 1.08 -5.20 -5.35
N ILE A 24 0.33 -4.63 -4.40
CA ILE A 24 -0.42 -3.37 -4.56
C ILE A 24 0.00 -2.48 -3.39
N VAL A 25 0.61 -1.33 -3.70
CA VAL A 25 1.31 -0.50 -2.71
C VAL A 25 0.76 0.92 -2.73
N LEU A 26 0.35 1.43 -1.56
CA LEU A 26 0.11 2.85 -1.33
C LEU A 26 1.41 3.52 -0.90
N VAL A 27 1.79 4.55 -1.63
CA VAL A 27 3.02 5.32 -1.42
C VAL A 27 2.67 6.77 -1.16
N TYR A 28 3.28 7.38 -0.15
CA TYR A 28 3.34 8.83 0.01
C TYR A 28 4.69 9.34 -0.48
N LEU A 29 4.65 10.41 -1.28
CA LEU A 29 5.80 11.16 -1.75
C LEU A 29 5.77 12.53 -1.10
N ASP A 30 6.79 12.85 -0.30
CA ASP A 30 6.91 14.18 0.29
C ASP A 30 7.38 15.22 -0.75
N LYS A 31 7.53 16.47 -0.31
CA LYS A 31 7.99 17.58 -1.17
C LYS A 31 9.39 17.37 -1.71
N ALA A 32 10.25 16.64 -1.00
CA ALA A 32 11.60 16.27 -1.42
C ALA A 32 11.63 15.00 -2.28
N LYS A 33 10.47 14.42 -2.60
CA LYS A 33 10.29 13.16 -3.34
C LYS A 33 10.85 11.95 -2.61
N ASN A 34 10.99 12.01 -1.28
CA ASN A 34 11.22 10.82 -0.47
C ASN A 34 9.98 9.92 -0.51
N LEU A 35 10.23 8.61 -0.52
CA LEU A 35 9.21 7.59 -0.71
C LEU A 35 8.88 6.90 0.62
N TYR A 36 7.62 6.94 1.00
CA TYR A 36 7.11 6.26 2.20
C TYR A 36 6.04 5.25 1.79
N ARG A 37 6.29 3.95 2.00
CA ARG A 37 5.29 2.90 1.77
C ARG A 37 4.38 2.82 2.99
N LEU A 38 3.10 3.08 2.78
CA LEU A 38 2.11 3.16 3.86
C LEU A 38 1.35 1.86 4.04
N LEU A 39 1.00 1.23 2.93
CA LEU A 39 0.20 0.01 2.88
C LEU A 39 0.66 -0.82 1.68
N ARG A 40 0.77 -2.14 1.86
CA ARG A 40 1.02 -3.06 0.75
C ARG A 40 0.26 -4.36 0.90
N CYS A 41 -0.62 -4.66 -0.05
CA CYS A 41 -1.27 -5.96 -0.17
C CYS A 41 -0.40 -6.85 -1.06
N ASN A 42 0.11 -7.95 -0.51
CA ASN A 42 0.96 -8.89 -1.22
C ASN A 42 0.25 -10.22 -1.48
N GLY A 43 0.57 -10.77 -2.64
CA GLY A 43 0.31 -12.15 -2.99
C GLY A 43 1.19 -13.16 -2.23
N LYS A 44 1.11 -14.44 -2.61
CA LYS A 44 1.98 -15.53 -2.13
C LYS A 44 3.38 -15.45 -2.73
N HIS A 45 4.14 -14.43 -2.36
CA HIS A 45 5.55 -14.29 -2.75
C HIS A 45 6.38 -15.48 -2.20
N PRO A 46 7.32 -16.06 -2.98
CA PRO A 46 8.07 -17.26 -2.59
C PRO A 46 9.03 -17.07 -1.41
N SER A 47 9.32 -15.83 -0.99
CA SER A 47 10.21 -15.59 0.15
C SER A 47 9.48 -15.74 1.48
N GLN A 48 10.23 -16.15 2.51
CA GLN A 48 9.81 -16.04 3.89
C GLN A 48 9.77 -14.57 4.30
N HIS A 49 8.80 -14.19 5.13
CA HIS A 49 8.76 -12.89 5.79
C HIS A 49 9.07 -13.01 7.27
N THR A 50 9.77 -12.02 7.81
CA THR A 50 10.04 -11.90 9.24
C THR A 50 9.75 -10.49 9.71
N ASN A 51 8.80 -10.38 10.62
CA ASN A 51 8.50 -9.21 11.42
C ASN A 51 9.66 -8.96 12.40
N ARG A 52 10.63 -8.15 11.98
CA ARG A 52 11.92 -7.97 12.68
C ARG A 52 11.75 -7.40 14.09
N TRP A 53 10.86 -6.42 14.25
CA TRP A 53 10.61 -5.82 15.56
C TRP A 53 10.05 -6.87 16.53
N GLU A 54 9.03 -7.62 16.11
CA GLU A 54 8.42 -8.72 16.88
C GLU A 54 9.46 -9.77 17.29
N ARG A 55 10.36 -10.12 16.36
CA ARG A 55 11.48 -11.03 16.65
C ARG A 55 12.41 -10.47 17.72
N GLN A 56 12.77 -9.19 17.64
CA GLN A 56 13.63 -8.53 18.64
C GLN A 56 12.96 -8.46 20.01
N GLN A 57 11.62 -8.35 20.06
CA GLN A 57 10.85 -8.39 21.30
C GLN A 57 10.63 -9.81 21.85
N GLY A 58 11.14 -10.85 21.19
CA GLY A 58 10.95 -12.24 21.61
C GLY A 58 9.52 -12.75 21.47
N GLN A 59 8.71 -12.13 20.59
CA GLN A 59 7.34 -12.57 20.34
C GLN A 59 7.31 -13.84 19.47
N ASN A 60 6.33 -14.70 19.69
CA ASN A 60 6.09 -15.87 18.84
C ASN A 60 5.39 -15.48 17.53
N GLY A 61 5.47 -16.32 16.50
CA GLY A 61 4.74 -16.10 15.24
C GLY A 61 5.26 -14.94 14.39
N HIS A 62 6.48 -14.45 14.64
CA HIS A 62 7.08 -13.33 13.91
C HIS A 62 7.59 -13.69 12.50
N THR A 63 7.52 -14.97 12.11
CA THR A 63 8.01 -15.45 10.82
C THR A 63 6.95 -16.32 10.17
N PHE A 64 6.74 -16.13 8.88
CA PHE A 64 5.83 -16.94 8.08
C PHE A 64 6.35 -17.14 6.66
N GLY A 65 6.01 -18.30 6.07
CA GLY A 65 6.38 -18.67 4.70
C GLY A 65 5.48 -18.00 3.65
N PRO A 66 5.50 -18.52 2.40
CA PRO A 66 4.69 -17.99 1.30
C PRO A 66 3.19 -18.00 1.60
N CYS A 67 2.59 -16.82 1.72
CA CYS A 67 1.19 -16.61 2.09
C CYS A 67 0.69 -15.26 1.56
N PHE A 68 -0.63 -15.06 1.57
CA PHE A 68 -1.20 -13.71 1.39
C PHE A 68 -1.01 -12.92 2.68
N HIS A 69 -0.51 -11.70 2.57
CA HIS A 69 -0.21 -10.87 3.74
C HIS A 69 -0.24 -9.38 3.39
N ILE A 70 -0.55 -8.57 4.40
CA ILE A 70 -0.64 -7.12 4.31
C ILE A 70 0.49 -6.50 5.10
N HIS A 71 1.28 -5.65 4.46
CA HIS A 71 2.26 -4.80 5.09
C HIS A 71 1.66 -3.45 5.47
N GLN A 72 2.06 -2.90 6.62
CA GLN A 72 1.60 -1.61 7.09
C GLN A 72 2.75 -0.77 7.64
N ALA A 73 2.72 0.52 7.35
CA ALA A 73 3.54 1.50 8.06
C ALA A 73 3.20 1.48 9.54
N THR A 74 4.18 1.30 10.42
CA THR A 74 3.96 1.37 11.86
C THR A 74 4.94 2.32 12.53
N GLN A 75 4.48 3.01 13.58
CA GLN A 75 5.32 3.91 14.37
C GLN A 75 6.51 3.18 14.99
N ARG A 76 6.27 2.01 15.61
CA ARG A 76 7.32 1.21 16.28
C ARG A 76 8.43 0.72 15.34
N TYR A 77 8.14 0.49 14.05
CA TYR A 77 9.17 0.15 13.08
C TYR A 77 10.01 1.38 12.73
N GLN A 78 9.39 2.56 12.59
CA GLN A 78 10.10 3.82 12.34
C GLN A 78 11.00 4.21 13.52
N GLU A 79 10.49 4.12 14.76
CA GLU A 79 11.24 4.43 15.98
C GLU A 79 12.42 3.47 16.21
N ALA A 80 12.32 2.23 15.69
CA ALA A 80 13.37 1.22 15.78
C ALA A 80 14.35 1.25 14.59
N ASP A 81 14.29 2.26 13.72
CA ASP A 81 15.09 2.37 12.49
C ASP A 81 14.98 1.12 11.58
N LEU A 82 13.78 0.54 11.54
CA LEU A 82 13.41 -0.54 10.63
C LEU A 82 12.63 0.02 9.45
N GLU A 83 12.54 -0.78 8.38
CA GLU A 83 11.73 -0.43 7.21
C GLU A 83 10.29 -0.10 7.63
N ILE A 84 9.79 1.06 7.20
CA ILE A 84 8.50 1.61 7.65
C ILE A 84 7.35 0.61 7.49
N ASP A 85 7.27 -0.07 6.34
CA ASP A 85 6.29 -1.12 6.00
C ASP A 85 6.83 -2.54 6.28
N GLY A 86 7.81 -2.69 7.17
CA GLY A 86 8.42 -3.97 7.50
C GLY A 86 7.50 -4.91 8.28
N PHE A 87 6.49 -4.36 8.98
CA PHE A 87 5.47 -5.17 9.66
C PHE A 87 4.47 -5.72 8.65
N ALA A 88 4.18 -7.02 8.73
CA ALA A 88 3.14 -7.65 7.96
C ALA A 88 2.27 -8.62 8.76
N GLN A 89 1.02 -8.76 8.33
CA GLN A 89 0.03 -9.66 8.91
C GLN A 89 -0.54 -10.59 7.85
N LEU A 90 -0.69 -11.88 8.20
CA LEU A 90 -1.40 -12.85 7.37
C LEU A 90 -2.84 -12.38 7.11
N THR A 91 -3.36 -12.67 5.91
CA THR A 91 -4.74 -12.33 5.58
C THR A 91 -5.44 -13.45 4.83
N GLU A 92 -6.74 -13.57 5.08
CA GLU A 92 -7.68 -14.39 4.31
C GLU A 92 -8.67 -13.52 3.52
N ALA A 93 -8.51 -12.19 3.58
CA ALA A 93 -9.46 -11.25 2.99
C ALA A 93 -9.36 -11.16 1.45
N TYR A 94 -8.32 -11.75 0.87
CA TYR A 94 -8.14 -11.89 -0.58
C TYR A 94 -7.28 -13.13 -0.87
N SER A 95 -7.40 -13.66 -2.08
CA SER A 95 -6.68 -14.87 -2.52
C SER A 95 -6.17 -14.79 -3.95
N ASP A 96 -6.36 -13.66 -4.62
CA ASP A 96 -5.86 -13.33 -5.96
C ASP A 96 -5.65 -11.82 -6.10
N TYR A 97 -5.22 -11.38 -7.28
CA TYR A 97 -4.90 -9.96 -7.52
C TYR A 97 -6.15 -9.06 -7.50
N ASP A 98 -7.25 -9.50 -8.09
CA ASP A 98 -8.46 -8.68 -8.23
C ASP A 98 -9.12 -8.47 -6.87
N SER A 99 -9.30 -9.54 -6.08
CA SER A 99 -9.79 -9.45 -4.71
C SER A 99 -8.85 -8.63 -3.80
N ALA A 100 -7.54 -8.68 -4.04
CA ALA A 100 -6.58 -7.84 -3.33
C ALA A 100 -6.72 -6.35 -3.69
N LEU A 101 -7.01 -6.03 -4.96
CA LEU A 101 -7.23 -4.66 -5.41
C LEU A 101 -8.52 -4.08 -4.82
N GLU A 102 -9.62 -4.83 -4.85
CA GLU A 102 -10.87 -4.44 -4.20
C GLU A 102 -10.68 -4.22 -2.70
N TYR A 103 -10.00 -5.16 -2.05
CA TYR A 103 -9.67 -5.04 -0.63
C TYR A 103 -8.83 -3.78 -0.36
N PHE A 104 -7.79 -3.55 -1.15
CA PHE A 104 -6.89 -2.40 -1.05
C PHE A 104 -7.64 -1.07 -1.19
N ILE A 105 -8.51 -0.92 -2.20
CA ILE A 105 -9.32 0.29 -2.40
C ILE A 105 -10.16 0.58 -1.15
N ARG A 106 -10.82 -0.46 -0.62
CA ARG A 106 -11.64 -0.34 0.59
C ARG A 106 -10.84 0.11 1.82
N ILE A 107 -9.66 -0.45 2.06
CA ILE A 107 -8.88 -0.15 3.28
C ILE A 107 -7.98 1.09 3.17
N SER A 108 -7.64 1.51 1.96
CA SER A 108 -6.86 2.73 1.71
C SER A 108 -7.70 4.00 1.79
N GLY A 109 -9.03 3.89 1.73
CA GLY A 109 -9.92 5.04 1.65
C GLY A 109 -9.84 5.76 0.31
N CYS A 110 -9.32 5.10 -0.74
CA CYS A 110 -9.42 5.58 -2.11
C CYS A 110 -10.89 5.57 -2.52
N VAL A 111 -11.57 6.69 -2.30
CA VAL A 111 -12.93 6.92 -2.76
C VAL A 111 -12.88 7.57 -4.14
N ASP A 112 -13.88 7.28 -4.97
CA ASP A 112 -14.11 8.08 -6.15
C ASP A 112 -14.25 9.54 -5.71
N PRO A 113 -13.54 10.50 -6.35
CA PRO A 113 -13.86 11.89 -6.13
C PRO A 113 -15.34 12.04 -6.48
N GLU A 114 -16.14 12.61 -5.57
CA GLU A 114 -17.55 12.96 -5.83
C GLU A 114 -17.69 13.45 -7.28
N PRO A 115 -18.74 13.03 -8.02
CA PRO A 115 -18.93 13.48 -9.39
C PRO A 115 -18.80 14.99 -9.39
N ARG A 116 -17.77 15.51 -10.05
CA ARG A 116 -17.52 16.95 -10.12
C ARG A 116 -18.77 17.53 -10.74
N THR A 117 -19.62 18.15 -9.92
CA THR A 117 -20.75 18.90 -10.43
C THR A 117 -20.10 19.99 -11.28
N PRO A 118 -20.38 20.07 -12.60
CA PRO A 118 -19.85 21.17 -13.39
C PRO A 118 -20.28 22.46 -12.70
N SER A 119 -19.29 23.28 -12.35
CA SER A 119 -19.55 24.62 -11.85
C SER A 119 -20.39 25.33 -12.90
N SER A 120 -21.44 26.05 -12.48
CA SER A 120 -22.25 26.88 -13.36
C SER A 120 -21.45 27.98 -14.09
N ALA A 121 -20.16 28.13 -13.79
CA ALA A 121 -19.23 29.01 -14.50
C ALA A 121 -18.86 28.50 -15.91
N ASP A 122 -19.11 27.24 -16.26
CA ASP A 122 -18.74 26.67 -17.58
C ASP A 122 -19.85 26.78 -18.64
N LEU A 123 -20.99 27.43 -18.34
CA LEU A 123 -22.18 27.44 -19.23
C LEU A 123 -22.43 28.74 -19.99
N PHE A 124 -21.67 29.82 -19.76
CA PHE A 124 -21.82 31.07 -20.53
C PHE A 124 -20.47 31.70 -20.86
N GLY A 125 -19.78 31.15 -21.86
CA GLY A 125 -18.61 31.73 -22.50
C GLY A 125 -18.66 31.51 -24.01
N GLY A 126 -19.30 32.45 -24.72
CA GLY A 126 -19.57 32.41 -26.17
C GLY A 126 -21.07 32.22 -26.40
N VAL A 127 -21.83 33.17 -26.91
CA VAL A 127 -21.58 34.16 -27.98
C VAL A 127 -22.25 35.49 -27.63
#